data_AF-A0A2E2W0D4-F1
#
_entry.id   AF-A0A2E2W0D4-F1
#
_cell.length_a   1.000
_cell.length_b   1.000
_cell.length_c   1.000
_cell.angle_alpha   90.00
_cell.angle_beta   90.00
_cell.angle_gamma   90.00
#
_symmetry.space_group_name_H-M   'P 1'
#
loop_
_entity.id
_entity.type
_entity.pdbx_description
1 polymer ?
#
loop_
_entity_poly.entity_id
_entity_poly.type
_entity_poly.pdbx_seq_one_letter_code
_entity_poly.pdbx_strand_id
1 'polypeptide(L)'
;MKHVFSQHCLSLAHHYRHRSPRCRGRYFLAAILTLGFISPGWSDDDDWRRLHEDVQAGKIKPLNEILASLNTRYDGQVIDVDLEDENGVIIYEIELLGPQGQVVEFDVNAATGELIGIEGSNIRGMTRP
;
A
#
# COMPACT_ATOMS: atom_id res chain seq x y z
N MET A 1 -21.53 -31.79 26.39
CA MET A 1 -20.30 -32.46 26.85
C MET A 1 -19.24 -32.19 25.79
N LYS A 2 -18.30 -31.26 26.08
CA LYS A 2 -16.87 -31.53 26.38
C LYS A 2 -16.18 -32.15 25.14
N HIS A 3 -15.20 -31.52 24.49
CA HIS A 3 -13.89 -31.07 24.99
C HIS A 3 -13.34 -29.95 24.07
N VAL A 4 -12.92 -28.76 24.53
CA VAL A 4 -11.74 -28.38 25.35
C VAL A 4 -10.46 -28.16 24.51
N PHE A 5 -10.19 -26.86 24.29
CA PHE A 5 -8.91 -26.13 24.34
C PHE A 5 -7.62 -26.93 24.65
N SER A 6 -6.56 -26.73 23.86
CA SER A 6 -5.20 -26.41 24.34
C SER A 6 -4.31 -26.04 23.12
N GLN A 7 -3.92 -24.79 22.84
CA GLN A 7 -2.97 -23.88 23.51
C GLN A 7 -1.45 -24.16 23.32
N HIS A 8 -0.81 -23.16 22.69
CA HIS A 8 0.54 -22.61 22.88
C HIS A 8 1.77 -23.24 22.19
N CYS A 9 2.40 -22.44 21.30
CA CYS A 9 3.74 -21.83 21.49
C CYS A 9 3.99 -20.79 20.36
N LEU A 10 3.69 -19.49 20.56
CA LEU A 10 4.58 -18.39 20.98
C LEU A 10 5.66 -17.93 19.97
N SER A 11 5.71 -16.60 19.80
CA SER A 11 6.84 -15.76 19.40
C SER A 11 7.04 -15.46 17.91
N LEU A 12 6.43 -14.38 17.42
CA LEU A 12 7.17 -13.14 17.17
C LEU A 12 6.21 -11.97 16.92
N ALA A 13 5.96 -11.19 17.97
CA ALA A 13 5.53 -9.83 17.81
C ALA A 13 6.70 -9.04 17.22
N HIS A 14 6.79 -8.97 15.90
CA HIS A 14 7.71 -8.05 15.24
C HIS A 14 6.95 -6.77 14.95
N HIS A 15 6.98 -5.88 15.94
CA HIS A 15 6.91 -4.44 15.79
C HIS A 15 6.27 -3.89 14.50
N TYR A 16 4.94 -3.79 14.51
CA TYR A 16 4.27 -2.67 13.84
C TYR A 16 4.75 -1.39 14.54
N ARG A 17 5.80 -0.79 13.98
CA ARG A 17 6.36 0.47 14.48
C ARG A 17 6.05 1.56 13.47
N HIS A 18 4.89 2.16 13.67
CA HIS A 18 4.57 3.50 13.21
C HIS A 18 5.77 4.45 13.40
N ARG A 19 6.32 4.96 12.30
CA ARG A 19 7.25 6.10 12.25
C ARG A 19 6.95 6.85 10.95
N SER A 20 5.91 7.67 10.91
CA SER A 20 5.82 9.04 11.44
C SER A 20 5.77 10.03 10.28
N PRO A 21 4.90 11.05 10.35
CA PRO A 21 4.64 12.01 9.28
C PRO A 21 5.79 13.01 9.18
N ARG A 22 6.18 13.40 7.96
CA ARG A 22 7.09 14.54 7.77
C ARG A 22 6.43 15.65 6.94
N CYS A 23 5.60 16.43 7.64
CA CYS A 23 5.67 17.88 7.51
C CYS A 23 7.11 18.35 7.79
N ARG A 24 7.67 19.24 6.96
CA ARG A 24 8.48 20.42 7.37
C ARG A 24 9.09 21.10 6.14
N GLY A 25 8.50 22.25 5.80
CA GLY A 25 9.22 23.30 5.11
C GLY A 25 10.27 23.98 6.00
N ARG A 26 11.01 24.88 5.35
CA ARG A 26 11.98 25.86 5.89
C ARG A 26 13.33 25.28 6.34
N TYR A 27 14.21 25.12 5.35
CA TYR A 27 15.65 25.25 5.58
C TYR A 27 16.05 26.69 5.29
N PHE A 28 16.13 27.49 6.35
CA PHE A 28 16.97 28.69 6.37
C PHE A 28 18.40 28.24 6.73
N LEU A 29 19.37 28.85 6.06
CA LEU A 29 20.80 28.99 6.40
C LEU A 29 21.82 28.11 5.63
N ALA A 30 22.61 28.87 4.85
CA ALA A 30 24.05 28.75 4.65
C ALA A 30 24.59 27.58 3.83
N ALA A 31 24.79 27.88 2.53
CA ALA A 31 25.63 27.12 1.62
C ALA A 31 27.11 27.19 2.05
N ILE A 32 27.70 26.02 2.37
CA ILE A 32 29.14 25.79 2.36
C ILE A 32 29.47 25.03 1.07
N LEU A 33 30.38 25.61 0.31
CA LEU A 33 30.89 25.18 -0.99
C LEU A 33 31.81 23.96 -0.83
N THR A 34 31.38 22.76 -1.25
CA THR A 34 32.29 21.67 -1.62
C THR A 34 31.88 21.05 -2.95
N LEU A 35 32.80 21.18 -3.90
CA LEU A 35 32.72 20.78 -5.29
C LEU A 35 32.94 19.26 -5.43
N GLY A 36 32.13 18.59 -6.25
CA GLY A 36 32.55 17.43 -7.03
C GLY A 36 32.30 16.05 -6.46
N PHE A 37 31.07 15.55 -6.59
CA PHE A 37 30.72 14.18 -7.02
C PHE A 37 29.28 14.21 -7.51
N ILE A 38 29.07 14.61 -8.76
CA ILE A 38 27.77 14.43 -9.44
C ILE A 38 27.85 13.04 -10.07
N SER A 39 27.42 12.02 -9.32
CA SER A 39 27.14 10.71 -9.91
C SER A 39 25.85 10.85 -10.73
N PRO A 40 25.87 10.66 -12.06
CA PRO A 40 24.63 10.53 -12.82
C PRO A 40 24.12 9.09 -12.66
N GLY A 41 22.82 8.93 -12.45
CA GLY A 41 22.18 7.63 -12.56
C GLY A 41 21.17 7.32 -11.46
N TRP A 42 20.23 8.23 -11.22
CA TRP A 42 18.93 7.84 -10.70
C TRP A 42 18.10 7.56 -11.96
N SER A 43 17.92 6.29 -12.34
CA SER A 43 16.94 5.93 -13.36
C SER A 43 15.69 5.42 -12.64
N ASP A 44 14.85 6.37 -12.25
CA ASP A 44 13.47 6.12 -11.80
C ASP A 44 12.55 5.75 -12.99
N ASP A 45 13.11 5.62 -14.20
CA ASP A 45 12.40 5.48 -15.47
C ASP A 45 12.20 4.02 -15.95
N ASP A 46 12.88 3.02 -15.36
CA ASP A 46 12.84 1.62 -15.85
C ASP A 46 11.74 0.76 -15.20
N ASP A 47 11.15 1.20 -14.08
CA ASP A 47 10.25 0.35 -13.28
C ASP A 47 8.86 0.17 -13.92
N TRP A 48 8.28 1.25 -14.46
CA TRP A 48 6.93 1.25 -15.05
C TRP A 48 6.78 0.33 -16.27
N ARG A 49 7.86 0.16 -17.05
CA ARG A 49 7.87 -0.71 -18.23
C ARG A 49 7.71 -2.17 -17.84
N ARG A 50 8.43 -2.60 -16.81
CA ARG A 50 8.37 -3.96 -16.28
C ARG A 50 6.99 -4.28 -15.74
N LEU A 51 6.39 -3.35 -15.00
CA LEU A 51 5.01 -3.50 -14.50
C LEU A 51 4.01 -3.69 -15.64
N HIS A 52 4.11 -2.91 -16.71
CA HIS A 52 3.24 -3.08 -17.87
C HIS A 52 3.39 -4.46 -18.54
N GLU A 53 4.62 -4.93 -18.69
CA GLU A 53 4.91 -6.27 -19.21
C GLU A 53 4.35 -7.36 -18.28
N ASP A 54 4.43 -7.18 -16.96
CA ASP A 54 3.91 -8.14 -15.99
C ASP A 54 2.36 -8.19 -15.98
N VAL A 55 1.66 -7.07 -16.23
CA VAL A 55 0.21 -7.07 -16.50
C VAL A 55 -0.10 -7.82 -17.79
N GLN A 56 0.62 -7.52 -18.88
CA GLN A 56 0.41 -8.18 -20.18
C GLN A 56 0.68 -9.68 -20.12
N ALA A 57 1.68 -10.09 -19.34
CA ALA A 57 2.01 -11.48 -19.10
C ALA A 57 1.05 -12.19 -18.11
N GLY A 58 0.12 -11.46 -17.49
CA GLY A 58 -0.83 -12.00 -16.52
C GLY A 58 -0.21 -12.37 -15.17
N LYS A 59 0.97 -11.84 -14.84
CA LYS A 59 1.63 -12.05 -13.55
C LYS A 59 1.03 -11.17 -12.45
N ILE A 60 0.57 -9.99 -12.83
CA ILE A 60 -0.20 -9.08 -11.98
C ILE A 60 -1.54 -8.75 -12.64
N LYS A 61 -2.57 -8.61 -11.83
CA LYS A 61 -3.90 -8.23 -12.27
C LYS A 61 -3.93 -6.77 -12.66
N PRO A 62 -4.73 -6.40 -13.67
CA PRO A 62 -4.84 -5.01 -14.06
C PRO A 62 -5.60 -4.22 -12.98
N LEU A 63 -5.14 -3.00 -12.68
CA LEU A 63 -5.68 -2.16 -11.60
C LEU A 63 -7.21 -2.02 -11.66
N ASN A 64 -7.80 -1.89 -12.85
CA ASN A 64 -9.25 -1.76 -13.02
C ASN A 64 -10.03 -2.96 -12.48
N GLU A 65 -9.48 -4.18 -12.52
CA GLU A 65 -10.10 -5.36 -11.93
C GLU A 65 -10.11 -5.27 -10.40
N ILE A 66 -9.00 -4.83 -9.82
CA ILE A 66 -8.86 -4.64 -8.37
C ILE A 66 -9.84 -3.56 -7.89
N LEU A 67 -9.88 -2.42 -8.57
CA LEU A 67 -10.81 -1.33 -8.25
C LEU A 67 -12.28 -1.77 -8.38
N ALA A 68 -12.63 -2.57 -9.39
CA ALA A 68 -13.98 -3.11 -9.52
C ALA A 68 -14.34 -4.06 -8.36
N SER A 69 -13.39 -4.88 -7.92
CA SER A 69 -13.56 -5.78 -6.77
C SER A 69 -13.73 -5.03 -5.45
N LEU A 70 -12.95 -3.98 -5.21
CA LEU A 70 -13.09 -3.11 -4.04
C LEU A 70 -14.41 -2.36 -4.08
N ASN A 71 -14.76 -1.78 -5.24
CA ASN A 71 -16.02 -1.08 -5.43
C ASN A 71 -17.22 -2.01 -5.17
N THR A 72 -17.16 -3.30 -5.46
CA THR A 72 -18.29 -4.20 -5.12
C THR A 72 -18.56 -4.29 -3.60
N ARG A 73 -17.54 -4.06 -2.76
CA ARG A 73 -17.60 -4.27 -1.31
C ARG A 73 -17.62 -2.98 -0.50
N TYR A 74 -17.08 -1.88 -1.05
CA TYR A 74 -16.88 -0.62 -0.32
C TYR A 74 -17.38 0.59 -1.13
N ASP A 75 -18.03 1.51 -0.43
CA ASP A 75 -18.35 2.87 -0.86
C ASP A 75 -17.17 3.81 -0.56
N GLY A 76 -16.62 4.41 -1.60
CA GLY A 76 -15.58 5.43 -1.48
C GLY A 76 -15.08 5.92 -2.83
N GLN A 77 -14.41 7.07 -2.82
CA GLN A 77 -13.68 7.61 -3.96
C GLN A 77 -12.21 7.23 -3.83
N VAL A 78 -11.60 6.68 -4.87
CA VAL A 78 -10.15 6.48 -4.92
C VAL A 78 -9.46 7.83 -4.89
N ILE A 79 -8.58 8.03 -3.91
CA ILE A 79 -7.80 9.27 -3.76
C ILE A 79 -6.31 9.04 -3.99
N ASP A 80 -5.82 7.82 -3.78
CA ASP A 80 -4.45 7.43 -4.07
C ASP A 80 -4.35 5.97 -4.50
N VAL A 81 -3.33 5.66 -5.28
CA VAL A 81 -2.96 4.29 -5.69
C VAL A 81 -1.46 4.21 -5.86
N ASP A 82 -0.84 3.37 -5.03
CA ASP A 82 0.58 3.05 -5.09
C ASP A 82 0.81 1.56 -5.38
N LEU A 83 2.02 1.26 -5.83
CA LEU A 83 2.52 -0.10 -6.11
C LEU A 83 3.81 -0.30 -5.33
N GLU A 84 3.80 -1.26 -4.42
CA GLU A 84 4.95 -1.57 -3.58
C GLU A 84 5.47 -2.99 -3.86
N ASP A 85 6.80 -3.16 -3.85
CA ASP A 85 7.46 -4.47 -3.92
C ASP A 85 7.97 -4.87 -2.54
N GLU A 86 7.24 -5.77 -1.89
CA GLU A 86 7.61 -6.33 -0.61
C GLU A 86 8.24 -7.72 -0.79
N ASN A 87 9.57 -7.77 -0.84
CA ASN A 87 10.34 -9.01 -0.95
C ASN A 87 9.94 -9.87 -2.18
N GLY A 88 9.66 -9.23 -3.31
CA GLY A 88 9.23 -9.88 -4.55
C GLY A 88 7.73 -10.10 -4.66
N VAL A 89 6.94 -9.59 -3.71
CA VAL A 89 5.47 -9.59 -3.76
C VAL A 89 5.02 -8.18 -4.10
N ILE A 90 4.34 -8.02 -5.23
CA ILE A 90 3.77 -6.74 -5.64
C ILE A 90 2.42 -6.54 -4.94
N ILE A 91 2.27 -5.39 -4.29
CA ILE A 91 1.08 -4.99 -3.54
C ILE A 91 0.52 -3.71 -4.14
N TYR A 92 -0.79 -3.69 -4.37
CA TYR A 92 -1.52 -2.45 -4.59
C TYR A 92 -1.92 -1.87 -3.24
N GLU A 93 -1.47 -0.65 -2.95
CA GLU A 93 -1.96 0.16 -1.83
C GLU A 93 -2.98 1.15 -2.38
N ILE A 94 -4.26 0.99 -1.99
CA ILE A 94 -5.36 1.78 -2.55
C ILE A 94 -6.05 2.55 -1.42
N GLU A 95 -5.99 3.88 -1.47
CA GLU A 95 -6.69 4.73 -0.51
C GLU A 95 -8.07 5.15 -1.04
N LEU A 96 -9.10 4.89 -0.24
CA LEU A 96 -10.47 5.34 -0.49
C LEU A 96 -10.92 6.41 0.52
N LEU A 97 -11.46 7.50 -0.01
CA LEU A 97 -12.22 8.50 0.74
C LEU A 97 -13.69 8.07 0.84
N GLY A 98 -14.12 7.72 2.05
CA GLY A 98 -15.50 7.33 2.37
C GLY A 98 -16.46 8.51 2.51
N PRO A 99 -17.78 8.26 2.44
CA PRO A 99 -18.82 9.30 2.46
C PRO A 99 -18.92 10.10 3.77
N GLN A 100 -18.33 9.59 4.86
CA GLN A 100 -18.29 10.26 6.17
C GLN A 100 -16.91 10.88 6.44
N GLY A 101 -16.07 11.03 5.41
CA GLY A 101 -14.70 11.56 5.52
C GLY A 101 -13.68 10.54 6.03
N GLN A 102 -14.00 9.23 5.96
CA GLN A 102 -13.03 8.19 6.26
C GLN A 102 -11.92 8.18 5.20
N VAL A 103 -10.68 7.95 5.61
CA VAL A 103 -9.60 7.54 4.71
C VAL A 103 -9.22 6.12 5.11
N VAL A 104 -9.33 5.20 4.18
CA VAL A 104 -9.07 3.78 4.40
C VAL A 104 -8.18 3.26 3.28
N GLU A 105 -7.08 2.67 3.68
CA GLU A 105 -6.10 2.01 2.84
C GLU A 105 -6.45 0.52 2.70
N PHE A 106 -6.34 0.01 1.49
CA PHE A 106 -6.61 -1.39 1.14
C PHE A 106 -5.38 -1.97 0.44
N ASP A 107 -4.74 -2.93 1.09
CA ASP A 107 -3.56 -3.61 0.56
C ASP A 107 -4.02 -4.86 -0.18
N VAL A 108 -3.73 -4.93 -1.47
CA VAL A 108 -4.20 -6.01 -2.32
C VAL A 108 -3.01 -6.66 -3.01
N ASN A 109 -2.84 -7.97 -2.84
CA ASN A 109 -1.83 -8.72 -3.57
C ASN A 109 -2.09 -8.60 -5.08
N ALA A 110 -1.16 -8.03 -5.83
CA ALA A 110 -1.37 -7.71 -7.23
C ALA A 110 -1.51 -8.97 -8.11
N ALA A 111 -0.87 -10.09 -7.76
CA ALA A 111 -0.96 -11.33 -8.53
C ALA A 111 -2.31 -12.04 -8.35
N THR A 112 -2.83 -12.09 -7.11
CA THR A 112 -4.04 -12.86 -6.79
C THR A 112 -5.31 -12.00 -6.75
N GLY A 113 -5.16 -10.70 -6.47
CA GLY A 113 -6.27 -9.79 -6.15
C GLY A 113 -6.84 -9.99 -4.74
N GLU A 114 -6.12 -10.71 -3.88
CA GLU A 114 -6.51 -10.96 -2.49
C GLU A 114 -6.29 -9.70 -1.65
N LEU A 115 -7.31 -9.31 -0.89
CA LEU A 115 -7.20 -8.24 0.10
C LEU A 115 -6.45 -8.78 1.31
N ILE A 116 -5.23 -8.27 1.53
CA ILE A 116 -4.30 -8.74 2.58
C ILE A 116 -4.23 -7.79 3.77
N GLY A 117 -4.58 -6.52 3.58
CA GLY A 117 -4.56 -5.49 4.61
C GLY A 117 -5.73 -4.51 4.47
N ILE A 118 -6.19 -3.98 5.59
CA ILE A 118 -7.12 -2.84 5.62
C ILE A 118 -6.74 -1.98 6.82
N GLU A 119 -6.36 -0.74 6.56
CA GLU A 119 -5.97 0.22 7.59
C GLU A 119 -6.83 1.48 7.51
N GLY A 120 -7.23 2.03 8.67
CA GLY A 120 -8.07 3.23 8.73
C GLY A 120 -9.11 3.19 9.83
N SER A 121 -9.96 4.20 9.84
CA SER A 121 -10.99 4.38 10.87
C SER A 121 -12.40 4.33 10.29
N ASN A 122 -13.34 3.76 11.05
CA ASN A 122 -14.77 3.67 10.67
C ASN A 122 -15.02 2.95 9.32
N ILE A 123 -14.24 1.91 9.03
CA ILE A 123 -14.31 1.11 7.79
C ILE A 123 -15.71 0.50 7.56
N ARG A 124 -16.39 0.08 8.64
CA ARG A 124 -17.75 -0.49 8.55
C ARG A 124 -18.76 0.47 7.94
N GLY A 125 -18.57 1.77 8.12
CA GLY A 125 -19.42 2.81 7.52
C GLY A 125 -19.21 2.97 6.01
N MET A 126 -18.26 2.26 5.42
CA MET A 126 -18.01 2.20 3.97
C MET A 126 -18.46 0.87 3.36
N THR A 127 -18.82 -0.15 4.14
CA THR A 127 -19.18 -1.45 3.57
C THR A 127 -20.53 -1.37 2.84
N ARG A 128 -20.58 -1.83 1.58
CA ARG A 128 -21.81 -1.93 0.80
C ARG A 128 -22.70 -3.09 1.32
N PRO A 129 -24.03 -2.90 1.38
CA PRO A 129 -24.97 -3.90 1.85
C PRO A 129 -25.19 -5.06 0.87
#